data_AF-A0A2E0M793-F1
#
_entry.id   AF-A0A2E0M793-F1
#
_cell.length_a   1.000
_cell.length_b   1.000
_cell.length_c   1.000
_cell.angle_alpha   90.00
_cell.angle_beta   90.00
_cell.angle_gamma   90.00
#
_symmetry.space_group_name_H-M   'P 1'
#
loop_
_entity.id
_entity.type
_entity.pdbx_description
1 polymer ?
#
loop_
_entity_poly.entity_id
_entity_poly.type
_entity_poly.pdbx_seq_one_letter_code
_entity_poly.pdbx_strand_id
1 'polypeptide(L)'
;ASVWSLAEASAFVFVAYAGVTKVAAIGGEVKNPEKNLPAGIMLSLLIATVLYSAIAFLMMAAIPGEWWIVEGNVVENPIYVFAEEVAGTKFGIFAAVLSVLTMISMALAGILAASRFLFAMSRDNLLPQALEEVNTRFETPHFPILITGVAMGLAILFVPLKDVVKVASGFKIMIFIMINTCVIILRQTSKEHDWNPSYKGPLYPFMHIWGVVAGAFLLTFIGQKAFIGGGAAILVGSVTYYLYGKKHASVSTTPLSTFKSQFKSASRLEHNKRLSVFHAADYGGKNHLTCREFQNALSALGFNFTSDESRVIFHAVDSDENGVIDIDEFFKTFEVIEEE
;
A
#
# COMPACT_ATOMS: atom_id res chain seq x y z
N ALA A 1 -24.46 -6.85 23.28
CA ALA A 1 -23.88 -7.21 21.97
C ALA A 1 -22.57 -7.94 22.20
N SER A 2 -22.29 -9.03 21.47
CA SER A 2 -21.00 -9.72 21.58
C SER A 2 -19.94 -8.92 20.81
N VAL A 3 -18.68 -8.92 21.28
CA VAL A 3 -17.56 -8.27 20.57
C VAL A 3 -17.47 -8.73 19.12
N TRP A 4 -17.83 -10.00 18.86
CA TRP A 4 -17.88 -10.61 17.54
C TRP A 4 -18.94 -9.98 16.62
N SER A 5 -20.16 -9.74 17.11
CA SER A 5 -21.20 -9.06 16.33
C SER A 5 -20.83 -7.63 15.95
N LEU A 6 -20.10 -6.93 16.83
CA LEU A 6 -19.59 -5.59 16.54
C LEU A 6 -18.50 -5.62 15.46
N ALA A 7 -17.60 -6.60 15.51
CA ALA A 7 -16.55 -6.78 14.51
C ALA A 7 -17.13 -7.10 13.12
N GLU A 8 -18.14 -7.96 13.05
CA GLU A 8 -18.85 -8.29 11.81
C GLU A 8 -19.50 -7.04 11.20
N ALA A 9 -20.30 -6.30 11.99
CA ALA A 9 -20.92 -5.06 11.53
C ALA A 9 -19.88 -4.02 11.07
N SER A 10 -18.78 -3.87 11.80
CA SER A 10 -17.68 -2.95 11.43
C SER A 10 -17.05 -3.33 10.09
N ALA A 11 -16.87 -4.63 9.83
CA ALA A 11 -16.30 -5.11 8.58
C ALA A 11 -17.22 -4.85 7.38
N PHE A 12 -18.54 -4.95 7.56
CA PHE A 12 -19.53 -4.59 6.54
C PHE A 12 -19.59 -3.10 6.24
N VAL A 13 -19.55 -2.26 7.27
CA VAL A 13 -19.64 -0.79 7.11
C VAL A 13 -18.35 -0.21 6.53
N PHE A 14 -17.24 -0.96 6.54
CA PHE A 14 -15.93 -0.51 6.08
C PHE A 14 -15.94 0.10 4.67
N VAL A 15 -16.71 -0.47 3.72
CA VAL A 15 -16.76 0.06 2.34
C VAL A 15 -17.32 1.48 2.27
N ALA A 16 -18.16 1.90 3.22
CA ALA A 16 -18.68 3.26 3.28
C ALA A 16 -17.55 4.29 3.48
N TYR A 17 -16.46 3.91 4.14
CA TYR A 17 -15.28 4.74 4.37
C TYR A 17 -14.19 4.58 3.28
N ALA A 18 -14.34 3.64 2.36
CA ALA A 18 -13.33 3.33 1.34
C ALA A 18 -13.15 4.43 0.27
N GLY A 19 -13.95 5.51 0.32
CA GLY A 19 -13.89 6.64 -0.61
C GLY A 19 -12.56 7.40 -0.61
N VAL A 20 -11.77 7.32 0.47
CA VAL A 20 -10.48 8.03 0.61
C VAL A 20 -9.49 7.73 -0.50
N THR A 21 -9.50 6.50 -1.04
CA THR A 21 -8.61 6.12 -2.14
C THR A 21 -8.95 6.83 -3.44
N LYS A 22 -10.21 7.26 -3.62
CA LYS A 22 -10.63 8.00 -4.83
C LYS A 22 -9.95 9.35 -4.87
N VAL A 23 -9.87 10.06 -3.74
CA VAL A 23 -9.21 11.38 -3.67
C VAL A 23 -7.72 11.26 -4.02
N ALA A 24 -7.06 10.21 -3.52
CA ALA A 24 -5.66 9.95 -3.82
C ALA A 24 -5.40 9.68 -5.32
N ALA A 25 -6.34 9.00 -6.02
CA ALA A 25 -6.22 8.73 -7.46
C ALA A 25 -6.18 10.00 -8.32
N ILE A 26 -6.68 11.11 -7.80
CA ILE A 26 -6.78 12.41 -8.47
C ILE A 26 -5.73 13.38 -7.91
N GLY A 27 -4.76 12.88 -7.13
CA GLY A 27 -3.79 13.73 -6.43
C GLY A 27 -2.98 14.63 -7.35
N GLY A 28 -2.76 14.24 -8.60
CA GLY A 28 -2.06 15.05 -9.61
C GLY A 28 -2.81 16.32 -10.05
N GLU A 29 -4.12 16.38 -9.86
CA GLU A 29 -4.95 17.55 -10.21
C GLU A 29 -5.27 18.42 -8.97
N VAL A 30 -4.81 18.03 -7.78
CA VAL A 30 -5.05 18.76 -6.53
C VAL A 30 -4.01 19.87 -6.39
N LYS A 31 -4.47 21.11 -6.19
CA LYS A 31 -3.60 22.23 -5.84
C LYS A 31 -2.91 21.95 -4.50
N ASN A 32 -1.57 22.08 -4.44
CA ASN A 32 -0.75 21.81 -3.24
C ASN A 32 -1.06 20.45 -2.58
N PRO A 33 -0.85 19.33 -3.29
CA PRO A 33 -1.30 18.01 -2.86
C PRO A 33 -0.66 17.58 -1.53
N GLU A 34 0.57 18.00 -1.25
CA GLU A 34 1.30 17.66 -0.03
C GLU A 34 0.62 18.12 1.27
N LYS A 35 -0.13 19.23 1.22
CA LYS A 35 -0.86 19.77 2.37
C LYS A 35 -2.36 19.45 2.30
N ASN A 36 -2.93 19.56 1.09
CA ASN A 36 -4.37 19.45 0.90
C ASN A 36 -4.86 18.00 0.88
N LEU A 37 -4.09 17.03 0.36
CA LEU A 37 -4.51 15.62 0.39
C LEU A 37 -4.57 15.08 1.83
N PRO A 38 -3.54 15.22 2.69
CA PRO A 38 -3.61 14.71 4.05
C PRO A 38 -4.73 15.37 4.87
N ALA A 39 -4.85 16.70 4.79
CA ALA A 39 -5.88 17.43 5.52
C ALA A 39 -7.29 17.07 5.03
N GLY A 40 -7.49 16.97 3.71
CA GLY A 40 -8.78 16.59 3.12
C GLY A 40 -9.21 15.17 3.48
N ILE A 41 -8.29 14.20 3.45
CA ILE A 41 -8.57 12.82 3.84
C ILE A 41 -8.93 12.74 5.33
N MET A 42 -8.16 13.36 6.22
CA MET A 42 -8.42 13.31 7.66
C MET A 42 -9.72 14.03 8.04
N LEU A 43 -9.97 15.22 7.47
CA LEU A 43 -11.19 15.98 7.74
C LEU A 43 -12.43 15.27 7.19
N SER A 44 -12.37 14.72 5.98
CA SER A 44 -13.50 13.98 5.41
C SER A 44 -13.82 12.71 6.19
N LEU A 45 -12.82 11.96 6.65
CA LEU A 45 -13.02 10.80 7.53
C LEU A 45 -13.65 11.20 8.86
N LEU A 46 -13.19 12.28 9.49
CA LEU A 46 -13.74 12.77 10.74
C LEU A 46 -15.22 13.16 10.57
N ILE A 47 -15.53 13.97 9.55
CA ILE A 47 -16.89 14.41 9.25
C ILE A 47 -17.80 13.20 8.96
N ALA A 48 -17.35 12.27 8.10
CA ALA A 48 -18.12 11.07 7.77
C ALA A 48 -18.39 10.21 9.02
N THR A 49 -17.39 10.02 9.87
CA THR A 49 -17.52 9.23 11.10
C THR A 49 -18.55 9.83 12.04
N VAL A 50 -18.49 11.16 12.26
CA VAL A 50 -19.45 11.87 13.11
C VAL A 50 -20.85 11.79 12.51
N LEU A 51 -21.01 12.09 11.22
CA LEU A 51 -22.32 12.08 10.56
C LEU A 51 -22.94 10.69 10.53
N TYR A 52 -22.18 9.66 10.14
CA TYR A 52 -22.70 8.29 10.08
C TYR A 52 -23.12 7.79 11.45
N SER A 53 -22.32 8.05 12.48
CA SER A 53 -22.62 7.64 13.86
C SER A 53 -23.84 8.41 14.40
N ALA A 54 -23.91 9.72 14.17
CA ALA A 54 -25.02 10.55 14.63
C ALA A 54 -26.34 10.16 13.95
N ILE A 55 -26.34 9.97 12.63
CA ILE A 55 -27.54 9.57 11.88
C ILE A 55 -27.99 8.18 12.31
N ALA A 56 -27.09 7.20 12.41
CA ALA A 56 -27.42 5.86 12.89
C ALA A 56 -28.01 5.89 14.30
N PHE A 57 -27.43 6.69 15.21
CA PHE A 57 -27.95 6.86 16.56
C PHE A 57 -29.35 7.49 16.56
N LEU A 58 -29.56 8.57 15.80
CA LEU A 58 -30.85 9.25 15.70
C LEU A 58 -31.95 8.34 15.14
N MET A 59 -31.63 7.53 14.13
CA MET A 59 -32.58 6.57 13.54
C MET A 59 -33.01 5.52 14.56
N MET A 60 -32.06 4.95 15.30
CA MET A 60 -32.35 3.96 16.34
C MET A 60 -33.07 4.57 17.56
N ALA A 61 -32.86 5.86 17.85
CA ALA A 61 -33.50 6.55 18.96
C ALA A 61 -34.92 7.03 18.63
N ALA A 62 -35.20 7.38 17.37
CA ALA A 62 -36.48 7.97 16.97
C ALA A 62 -37.58 6.94 16.70
N ILE A 63 -37.25 5.78 16.14
CA ILE A 63 -38.24 4.76 15.77
C ILE A 63 -38.17 3.61 16.79
N PRO A 64 -39.22 3.39 17.60
CA PRO A 64 -39.26 2.29 18.56
C PRO A 64 -39.48 0.94 17.87
N GLY A 65 -38.95 -0.14 18.46
CA GLY A 65 -39.11 -1.52 17.96
C GLY A 65 -38.08 -1.92 16.90
N GLU A 66 -38.23 -3.12 16.33
CA GLU A 66 -37.27 -3.70 15.38
C GLU A 66 -37.55 -3.29 13.93
N TRP A 67 -37.73 -1.99 13.67
CA TRP A 67 -38.05 -1.47 12.34
C TRP A 67 -36.99 -1.80 11.26
N TRP A 68 -35.76 -2.11 11.67
CA TRP A 68 -34.67 -2.49 10.78
C TRP A 68 -34.77 -3.94 10.25
N ILE A 69 -35.69 -4.75 10.78
CA ILE A 69 -35.99 -6.11 10.31
C ILE A 69 -37.49 -6.24 10.07
N VAL A 70 -37.88 -6.44 8.81
CA VAL A 70 -39.28 -6.68 8.42
C VAL A 70 -39.36 -8.08 7.81
N GLU A 71 -40.22 -8.93 8.37
CA GLU A 71 -40.43 -10.32 7.92
C GLU A 71 -39.12 -11.15 7.84
N GLY A 72 -38.20 -10.91 8.78
CA GLY A 72 -36.90 -11.59 8.82
C GLY A 72 -35.86 -11.09 7.81
N ASN A 73 -36.18 -10.05 7.03
CA ASN A 73 -35.27 -9.42 6.08
C ASN A 73 -34.79 -8.06 6.60
N VAL A 74 -33.50 -7.79 6.43
CA VAL A 74 -32.90 -6.49 6.75
C VAL A 74 -33.44 -5.43 5.78
N VAL A 75 -33.91 -4.31 6.32
CA VAL A 75 -34.38 -3.16 5.53
C VAL A 75 -33.22 -2.53 4.78
N GLU A 76 -33.33 -2.45 3.44
CA GLU A 76 -32.26 -1.95 2.56
C GLU A 76 -32.32 -0.42 2.37
N ASN A 77 -33.43 0.23 2.71
CA ASN A 77 -33.68 1.67 2.59
C ASN A 77 -33.97 2.35 3.94
N PRO A 78 -33.10 2.21 4.97
CA PRO A 78 -33.43 2.62 6.33
C PRO A 78 -33.60 4.15 6.48
N ILE A 79 -32.92 4.96 5.67
CA ILE A 79 -33.06 6.43 5.70
C ILE A 79 -34.45 6.87 5.22
N TYR A 80 -35.03 6.17 4.23
CA TYR A 80 -36.37 6.47 3.75
C TYR A 80 -37.42 6.17 4.82
N VAL A 81 -37.31 5.00 5.45
CA VAL A 81 -38.20 4.61 6.56
C VAL A 81 -38.13 5.62 7.71
N PHE A 82 -36.93 6.04 8.09
CA PHE A 82 -36.75 7.09 9.09
C PHE A 82 -37.38 8.43 8.68
N ALA A 83 -37.14 8.88 7.45
CA ALA A 83 -37.69 10.14 6.96
C ALA A 83 -39.23 10.11 6.85
N GLU A 84 -39.79 8.96 6.48
CA GLU A 84 -41.23 8.74 6.42
C GLU A 84 -41.88 8.75 7.82
N GLU A 85 -41.29 8.04 8.79
CA GLU A 85 -41.81 7.99 10.16
C GLU A 85 -41.75 9.35 10.86
N VAL A 86 -40.66 10.10 10.69
CA VAL A 86 -40.45 11.36 11.42
C VAL A 86 -41.17 12.56 10.77
N ALA A 87 -41.20 12.61 9.44
CA ALA A 87 -41.63 13.81 8.70
C ALA A 87 -42.73 13.53 7.65
N GLY A 88 -43.21 12.28 7.57
CA GLY A 88 -44.27 11.86 6.67
C GLY A 88 -43.79 11.54 5.25
N THR A 89 -44.62 10.81 4.50
CA THR A 89 -44.30 10.25 3.18
C THR A 89 -43.85 11.31 2.14
N LYS A 90 -44.39 12.53 2.19
CA LYS A 90 -43.97 13.62 1.26
C LYS A 90 -42.50 13.99 1.45
N PHE A 91 -42.05 14.06 2.71
CA PHE A 91 -40.66 14.34 3.02
C PHE A 91 -39.77 13.13 2.70
N GLY A 92 -40.26 11.91 2.96
CA GLY A 92 -39.59 10.67 2.56
C GLY A 92 -39.29 10.60 1.05
N ILE A 93 -40.27 10.93 0.20
CA ILE A 93 -40.09 10.98 -1.26
C ILE A 93 -39.06 12.06 -1.65
N PHE A 94 -39.14 13.24 -1.04
CA PHE A 94 -38.16 14.30 -1.29
C PHE A 94 -36.73 13.85 -0.93
N ALA A 95 -36.54 13.23 0.22
CA ALA A 95 -35.25 12.68 0.66
C ALA A 95 -34.75 11.56 -0.27
N ALA A 96 -35.65 10.72 -0.79
CA ALA A 96 -35.30 9.67 -1.75
C ALA A 96 -34.81 10.28 -3.07
N VAL A 97 -35.50 11.28 -3.62
CA VAL A 97 -35.06 11.99 -4.85
C VAL A 97 -33.70 12.64 -4.65
N LEU A 98 -33.50 13.32 -3.51
CA LEU A 98 -32.20 13.91 -3.17
C LEU A 98 -31.10 12.86 -3.04
N SER A 99 -31.41 11.69 -2.47
CA SER A 99 -30.48 10.57 -2.36
C SER A 99 -30.07 10.03 -3.74
N VAL A 100 -31.02 9.89 -4.67
CA VAL A 100 -30.70 9.48 -6.05
C VAL A 100 -29.77 10.50 -6.73
N LEU A 101 -30.05 11.80 -6.60
CA LEU A 101 -29.20 12.84 -7.18
C LEU A 101 -27.77 12.82 -6.61
N THR A 102 -27.64 12.61 -5.29
CA THR A 102 -26.31 12.50 -4.65
C THR A 102 -25.57 11.23 -5.07
N MET A 103 -26.28 10.11 -5.25
CA MET A 103 -25.68 8.86 -5.75
C MET A 103 -25.17 8.97 -7.19
N ILE A 104 -25.85 9.73 -8.07
CA ILE A 104 -25.36 9.99 -9.44
C ILE A 104 -24.00 10.69 -9.39
N SER A 105 -23.86 11.71 -8.54
CA SER A 105 -22.58 12.40 -8.34
C SER A 105 -21.49 11.45 -7.81
N MET A 106 -21.83 10.59 -6.84
CA MET A 106 -20.91 9.58 -6.31
C MET A 106 -20.47 8.54 -7.35
N ALA A 107 -21.38 8.14 -8.24
CA ALA A 107 -21.10 7.22 -9.35
C ALA A 107 -20.14 7.85 -10.35
N LEU A 108 -20.37 9.11 -10.74
CA LEU A 108 -19.48 9.86 -11.63
C LEU A 108 -18.06 9.98 -11.04
N ALA A 109 -17.95 10.32 -9.75
CA ALA A 109 -16.67 10.34 -9.05
C ALA A 109 -15.99 8.96 -9.00
N GLY A 110 -16.79 7.87 -8.97
CA GLY A 110 -16.29 6.50 -9.06
C GLY A 110 -15.68 6.17 -10.41
N ILE A 111 -16.38 6.48 -11.50
CA ILE A 111 -15.91 6.28 -12.89
C ILE A 111 -14.61 7.06 -13.11
N LEU A 112 -14.60 8.32 -12.68
CA LEU A 112 -13.46 9.22 -12.83
C LEU A 112 -12.22 8.73 -12.06
N ALA A 113 -12.39 8.21 -10.84
CA ALA A 113 -11.26 7.65 -10.08
C ALA A 113 -10.77 6.32 -10.68
N ALA A 114 -11.68 5.45 -11.15
CA ALA A 114 -11.33 4.16 -11.72
C ALA A 114 -10.50 4.29 -13.01
N SER A 115 -10.88 5.21 -13.90
CA SER A 115 -10.16 5.44 -15.16
C SER A 115 -8.71 5.91 -14.93
N ARG A 116 -8.48 6.74 -13.91
CA ARG A 116 -7.14 7.27 -13.55
C ARG A 116 -6.17 6.18 -13.08
N PHE A 117 -6.66 5.12 -12.44
CA PHE A 117 -5.79 3.98 -12.09
C PHE A 117 -5.29 3.24 -13.34
N LEU A 118 -6.18 2.98 -14.32
CA LEU A 118 -5.79 2.33 -15.58
C LEU A 118 -4.82 3.21 -16.39
N PHE A 119 -5.11 4.51 -16.48
CA PHE A 119 -4.25 5.49 -17.14
C PHE A 119 -2.84 5.52 -16.51
N ALA A 120 -2.75 5.62 -15.18
CA ALA A 120 -1.47 5.62 -14.48
C ALA A 120 -0.68 4.32 -14.67
N MET A 121 -1.35 3.16 -14.61
CA MET A 121 -0.71 1.86 -14.86
C MET A 121 -0.23 1.70 -16.31
N SER A 122 -0.93 2.29 -17.27
CA SER A 122 -0.50 2.31 -18.69
C SER A 122 0.77 3.13 -18.88
N ARG A 123 0.85 4.31 -18.26
CA ARG A 123 2.04 5.18 -18.28
C ARG A 123 3.28 4.50 -17.69
N ASP A 124 3.08 3.62 -16.71
CA ASP A 124 4.13 2.80 -16.10
C ASP A 124 4.46 1.53 -16.92
N ASN A 125 3.94 1.41 -18.16
CA ASN A 125 4.09 0.27 -19.07
C ASN A 125 3.58 -1.09 -18.52
N LEU A 126 2.69 -1.06 -17.52
CA LEU A 126 2.08 -2.27 -16.96
C LEU A 126 0.82 -2.71 -17.74
N LEU A 127 0.21 -1.80 -18.50
CA LEU A 127 -0.96 -2.03 -19.34
C LEU A 127 -0.71 -1.54 -20.79
N PRO A 128 -1.55 -1.95 -21.78
CA PRO A 128 -1.42 -1.50 -23.16
C PRO A 128 -1.42 0.03 -23.30
N GLN A 129 -0.46 0.56 -24.07
CA GLN A 129 -0.23 2.01 -24.23
C GLN A 129 -1.45 2.79 -24.75
N ALA A 130 -2.39 2.13 -25.45
CA ALA A 130 -3.65 2.75 -25.86
C ALA A 130 -4.48 3.31 -24.68
N LEU A 131 -4.27 2.82 -23.45
CA LEU A 131 -4.95 3.29 -22.25
C LEU A 131 -4.36 4.60 -21.70
N GLU A 132 -3.17 5.00 -22.15
CA GLU A 132 -2.55 6.29 -21.82
C GLU A 132 -3.06 7.41 -22.75
N GLU A 133 -3.69 7.08 -23.87
CA GLU A 133 -4.11 8.09 -24.85
C GLU A 133 -5.24 9.00 -24.31
N VAL A 134 -4.99 10.30 -24.31
CA VAL A 134 -5.97 11.32 -23.94
C VAL A 134 -6.65 11.90 -25.18
N ASN A 135 -7.93 12.23 -25.06
CA ASN A 135 -8.70 12.81 -26.14
C ASN A 135 -8.18 14.23 -26.48
N THR A 136 -8.04 14.55 -27.77
CA THR A 136 -7.49 15.85 -28.24
C THR A 136 -8.33 17.07 -27.86
N ARG A 137 -9.64 16.91 -27.63
CA ARG A 137 -10.55 18.02 -27.29
C ARG A 137 -10.73 18.18 -25.79
N PHE A 138 -10.86 17.06 -25.08
CA PHE A 138 -11.25 17.04 -23.67
C PHE A 138 -10.08 16.74 -22.72
N GLU A 139 -8.92 16.35 -23.26
CA GLU A 139 -7.72 15.99 -22.48
C GLU A 139 -7.99 14.89 -21.44
N THR A 140 -8.97 14.03 -21.71
CA THR A 140 -9.40 12.94 -20.82
C THR A 140 -9.05 11.56 -21.37
N PRO A 141 -8.73 10.59 -20.50
CA PRO A 141 -8.39 9.22 -20.90
C PRO A 141 -9.65 8.44 -21.29
N HIS A 142 -10.10 8.64 -22.53
CA HIS A 142 -11.38 8.16 -23.04
C HIS A 142 -11.48 6.62 -23.10
N PHE A 143 -10.41 5.90 -23.47
CA PHE A 143 -10.41 4.43 -23.47
C PHE A 143 -10.55 3.85 -22.05
N PRO A 144 -9.76 4.28 -21.04
CA PRO A 144 -10.00 3.89 -19.65
C PRO A 144 -11.42 4.17 -19.14
N ILE A 145 -12.00 5.34 -19.47
CA ILE A 145 -13.38 5.68 -19.11
C ILE A 145 -14.37 4.70 -19.74
N LEU A 146 -14.22 4.37 -21.02
CA LEU A 146 -15.10 3.42 -21.71
C LEU A 146 -15.00 2.02 -21.09
N ILE A 147 -13.79 1.50 -20.88
CA ILE A 147 -13.57 0.16 -20.32
C ILE A 147 -14.17 0.06 -18.91
N THR A 148 -13.89 1.04 -18.06
CA THR A 148 -14.43 1.05 -16.69
C THR A 148 -15.95 1.21 -16.67
N GLY A 149 -16.50 2.07 -17.54
CA GLY A 149 -17.94 2.24 -17.69
C GLY A 149 -18.65 0.97 -18.15
N VAL A 150 -18.10 0.27 -19.15
CA VAL A 150 -18.63 -1.02 -19.63
C VAL A 150 -18.54 -2.07 -18.54
N ALA A 151 -17.40 -2.19 -17.85
CA ALA A 151 -17.23 -3.15 -16.75
C ALA A 151 -18.22 -2.88 -15.61
N MET A 152 -18.46 -1.62 -15.25
CA MET A 152 -19.49 -1.24 -14.27
C MET A 152 -20.90 -1.55 -14.76
N GLY A 153 -21.21 -1.28 -16.03
CA GLY A 153 -22.50 -1.64 -16.64
C GLY A 153 -22.77 -3.14 -16.58
N LEU A 154 -21.77 -3.96 -16.91
CA LEU A 154 -21.85 -5.42 -16.76
C LEU A 154 -22.05 -5.82 -15.30
N ALA A 155 -21.32 -5.21 -14.36
CA ALA A 155 -21.50 -5.49 -12.94
C ALA A 155 -22.92 -5.18 -12.45
N ILE A 156 -23.53 -4.08 -12.92
CA ILE A 156 -24.92 -3.71 -12.59
C ILE A 156 -25.92 -4.75 -13.13
N LEU A 157 -25.68 -5.31 -14.31
CA LEU A 157 -26.58 -6.29 -14.94
C LEU A 157 -26.46 -7.69 -14.33
N PHE A 158 -25.26 -8.09 -13.91
CA PHE A 158 -24.97 -9.50 -13.57
C PHE A 158 -24.67 -9.76 -12.09
N VAL A 159 -24.41 -8.74 -11.26
CA VAL A 159 -23.94 -8.94 -9.88
C VAL A 159 -24.93 -8.36 -8.85
N PRO A 160 -25.49 -9.17 -7.94
CA PRO A 160 -26.37 -8.68 -6.88
C PRO A 160 -25.68 -7.68 -5.96
N LEU A 161 -26.39 -6.60 -5.58
CA LEU A 161 -25.86 -5.51 -4.74
C LEU A 161 -25.20 -6.02 -3.44
N LYS A 162 -25.86 -6.94 -2.72
CA LYS A 162 -25.35 -7.51 -1.46
C LYS A 162 -23.98 -8.18 -1.64
N ASP A 163 -23.77 -8.82 -2.79
CA ASP A 163 -22.52 -9.49 -3.10
C ASP A 163 -21.44 -8.51 -3.53
N VAL A 164 -21.81 -7.47 -4.31
CA VAL A 164 -20.90 -6.36 -4.64
C VAL A 164 -20.34 -5.73 -3.36
N VAL A 165 -21.20 -5.43 -2.38
CA VAL A 165 -20.79 -4.81 -1.11
C VAL A 165 -19.82 -5.70 -0.33
N LYS A 166 -20.11 -7.00 -0.19
CA LYS A 166 -19.23 -7.96 0.51
C LYS A 166 -17.87 -8.09 -0.16
N VAL A 167 -17.86 -8.28 -1.48
CA VAL A 167 -16.64 -8.42 -2.28
C VAL A 167 -15.81 -7.14 -2.24
N ALA A 168 -16.45 -5.98 -2.43
CA ALA A 168 -15.78 -4.69 -2.42
C ALA A 168 -15.18 -4.35 -1.04
N SER A 169 -15.90 -4.63 0.05
CA SER A 169 -15.41 -4.42 1.42
C SER A 169 -14.15 -5.21 1.69
N GLY A 170 -14.17 -6.53 1.40
CA GLY A 170 -13.00 -7.39 1.54
C GLY A 170 -11.82 -6.93 0.69
N PHE A 171 -12.08 -6.62 -0.59
CA PHE A 171 -11.07 -6.11 -1.50
C PHE A 171 -10.41 -4.82 -1.01
N LYS A 172 -11.21 -3.88 -0.46
CA LYS A 172 -10.69 -2.63 0.10
C LYS A 172 -9.84 -2.87 1.34
N ILE A 173 -10.21 -3.78 2.22
CA ILE A 173 -9.39 -4.16 3.38
C ILE A 173 -8.04 -4.70 2.91
N MET A 174 -8.02 -5.61 1.94
CA MET A 174 -6.77 -6.15 1.38
C MET A 174 -5.89 -5.06 0.76
N ILE A 175 -6.48 -4.10 0.02
CA ILE A 175 -5.75 -2.93 -0.48
C ILE A 175 -5.11 -2.14 0.66
N PHE A 176 -5.85 -1.85 1.74
CA PHE A 176 -5.28 -1.09 2.85
C PHE A 176 -4.19 -1.85 3.61
N ILE A 177 -4.30 -3.17 3.76
CA ILE A 177 -3.21 -4.00 4.29
C ILE A 177 -1.96 -3.85 3.41
N MET A 178 -2.15 -3.93 2.09
CA MET A 178 -1.05 -3.78 1.14
C MET A 178 -0.43 -2.38 1.18
N ILE A 179 -1.23 -1.32 1.21
CA ILE A 179 -0.76 0.07 1.32
C ILE A 179 0.06 0.27 2.61
N ASN A 180 -0.45 -0.19 3.77
CA ASN A 180 0.27 -0.08 5.04
C ASN A 180 1.61 -0.84 4.98
N THR A 181 1.62 -2.03 4.39
CA THR A 181 2.84 -2.83 4.19
C THR A 181 3.84 -2.13 3.26
N CYS A 182 3.36 -1.56 2.15
CA CYS A 182 4.20 -0.81 1.21
C CYS A 182 4.87 0.40 1.87
N VAL A 183 4.15 1.14 2.72
CA VAL A 183 4.74 2.30 3.42
C VAL A 183 5.82 1.87 4.42
N ILE A 184 5.64 0.75 5.12
CA ILE A 184 6.67 0.20 6.02
C ILE A 184 7.93 -0.14 5.21
N ILE A 185 7.78 -0.84 4.09
CA ILE A 185 8.90 -1.23 3.22
C ILE A 185 9.61 0.00 2.66
N LEU A 186 8.87 0.95 2.07
CA LEU A 186 9.42 2.16 1.47
C LEU A 186 10.18 3.02 2.49
N ARG A 187 9.69 3.12 3.73
CA ARG A 187 10.38 3.85 4.80
C ARG A 187 11.68 3.18 5.24
N GLN A 188 11.75 1.86 5.21
CA GLN A 188 12.97 1.14 5.57
C GLN A 188 14.01 1.19 4.44
N THR A 189 13.59 1.19 3.18
CA THR A 189 14.48 1.26 2.01
C THR A 189 14.61 2.66 1.40
N SER A 190 14.22 3.69 2.17
CA SER A 190 14.16 5.09 1.71
C SER A 190 15.53 5.59 1.25
N LYS A 191 16.60 5.18 1.95
CA LYS A 191 17.99 5.59 1.65
C LYS A 191 18.48 5.07 0.29
N GLU A 192 18.07 3.88 -0.14
CA GLU A 192 18.55 3.31 -1.41
C GLU A 192 17.72 3.72 -2.63
N HIS A 193 16.52 4.29 -2.46
CA HIS A 193 15.60 4.60 -3.57
C HIS A 193 15.20 6.08 -3.66
N ASP A 194 15.97 6.98 -3.03
CA ASP A 194 15.74 8.43 -3.03
C ASP A 194 14.27 8.82 -2.73
N TRP A 195 13.64 8.08 -1.81
CA TRP A 195 12.24 8.30 -1.47
C TRP A 195 12.14 9.15 -0.21
N ASN A 196 11.86 10.45 -0.39
CA ASN A 196 11.71 11.40 0.70
C ASN A 196 10.28 12.01 0.74
N PRO A 197 9.34 11.44 1.51
CA PRO A 197 7.96 11.91 1.54
C PRO A 197 7.83 13.24 2.29
N SER A 198 7.16 14.22 1.68
CA SER A 198 6.85 15.53 2.30
C SER A 198 5.92 15.40 3.52
N TYR A 199 4.97 14.46 3.49
CA TYR A 199 4.09 14.15 4.62
C TYR A 199 4.59 12.93 5.41
N LYS A 200 4.84 13.13 6.71
CA LYS A 200 5.18 12.05 7.65
C LYS A 200 4.02 11.83 8.60
N GLY A 201 3.29 10.72 8.40
CA GLY A 201 2.22 10.32 9.31
C GLY A 201 2.73 10.12 10.75
N PRO A 202 1.94 10.50 11.77
CA PRO A 202 2.30 10.32 13.17
C PRO A 202 2.37 8.83 13.54
N LEU A 203 3.05 8.52 14.66
CA LEU A 203 3.06 7.19 15.27
C LEU A 203 3.56 6.06 14.35
N TYR A 204 4.55 6.34 13.50
CA TYR A 204 5.25 5.31 12.73
C TYR A 204 6.22 4.51 13.63
N PRO A 205 6.31 3.17 13.50
CA PRO A 205 5.56 2.27 12.59
C PRO A 205 4.24 1.74 13.16
N PHE A 206 3.92 2.05 14.42
CA PHE A 206 2.78 1.47 15.15
C PHE A 206 1.45 1.56 14.39
N MET A 207 1.11 2.73 13.83
CA MET A 207 -0.15 2.90 13.09
C MET A 207 -0.29 1.98 11.86
N HIS A 208 0.83 1.69 11.19
CA HIS A 208 0.82 0.86 9.98
C HIS A 208 0.72 -0.61 10.34
N ILE A 209 1.44 -1.03 11.39
CA ILE A 209 1.33 -2.38 11.95
C ILE A 209 -0.10 -2.63 12.44
N TRP A 210 -0.68 -1.67 13.16
CA TRP A 210 -2.08 -1.74 13.59
C TRP A 210 -3.03 -1.86 12.39
N GLY A 211 -2.84 -1.08 11.32
CA GLY A 211 -3.64 -1.17 10.10
C GLY A 211 -3.56 -2.55 9.43
N VAL A 212 -2.38 -3.18 9.41
CA VAL A 212 -2.20 -4.55 8.89
C VAL A 212 -2.90 -5.58 9.78
N VAL A 213 -2.67 -5.53 11.09
CA VAL A 213 -3.23 -6.50 12.05
C VAL A 213 -4.76 -6.37 12.14
N ALA A 214 -5.26 -5.15 12.29
CA ALA A 214 -6.70 -4.87 12.35
C ALA A 214 -7.39 -5.21 11.02
N GLY A 215 -6.75 -4.89 9.89
CA GLY A 215 -7.27 -5.28 8.57
C GLY A 215 -7.34 -6.80 8.41
N ALA A 216 -6.28 -7.53 8.77
CA ALA A 216 -6.26 -8.99 8.72
C ALA A 216 -7.32 -9.61 9.63
N PHE A 217 -7.52 -9.04 10.82
CA PHE A 217 -8.58 -9.44 11.75
C PHE A 217 -9.96 -9.21 11.14
N LEU A 218 -10.26 -8.02 10.60
CA LEU A 218 -11.55 -7.71 9.97
C LEU A 218 -11.84 -8.61 8.75
N LEU A 219 -10.82 -9.00 8.01
CA LEU A 219 -10.96 -9.88 6.85
C LEU A 219 -11.54 -11.26 7.24
N THR A 220 -11.32 -11.72 8.47
CA THR A 220 -11.90 -13.00 8.96
C THR A 220 -13.42 -12.96 9.10
N PHE A 221 -14.04 -11.77 9.20
CA PHE A 221 -15.48 -11.60 9.43
C PHE A 221 -16.32 -11.36 8.18
N ILE A 222 -15.75 -10.88 7.07
CA ILE A 222 -16.53 -10.58 5.85
C ILE A 222 -17.02 -11.85 5.12
N GLY A 223 -16.42 -13.01 5.46
CA GLY A 223 -16.78 -14.31 4.91
C GLY A 223 -16.10 -14.63 3.59
N GLN A 224 -16.38 -15.83 3.06
CA GLN A 224 -15.64 -16.43 1.94
C GLN A 224 -15.68 -15.60 0.64
N LYS A 225 -16.75 -14.82 0.41
CA LYS A 225 -16.89 -13.99 -0.81
C LYS A 225 -15.79 -12.93 -0.95
N ALA A 226 -15.29 -12.38 0.15
CA ALA A 226 -14.16 -11.44 0.13
C ALA A 226 -12.88 -12.08 -0.41
N PHE A 227 -12.57 -13.29 0.03
CA PHE A 227 -11.38 -14.03 -0.42
C PHE A 227 -11.47 -14.42 -1.89
N ILE A 228 -12.66 -14.76 -2.38
CA ILE A 228 -12.89 -15.01 -3.82
C ILE A 228 -12.59 -13.75 -4.62
N GLY A 229 -13.11 -12.59 -4.20
CA GLY A 229 -12.84 -11.31 -4.86
C GLY A 229 -11.36 -10.92 -4.87
N GLY A 230 -10.68 -11.08 -3.72
CA GLY A 230 -9.23 -10.85 -3.61
C GLY A 230 -8.41 -11.79 -4.48
N GLY A 231 -8.72 -13.08 -4.42
CA GLY A 231 -8.09 -14.11 -5.24
C GLY A 231 -8.27 -13.83 -6.73
N ALA A 232 -9.49 -13.46 -7.16
CA ALA A 232 -9.77 -13.06 -8.52
C ALA A 232 -8.96 -11.83 -8.94
N ALA A 233 -8.86 -10.80 -8.09
CA ALA A 233 -8.07 -9.61 -8.40
C ALA A 233 -6.57 -9.91 -8.50
N ILE A 234 -6.02 -10.72 -7.59
CA ILE A 234 -4.62 -11.18 -7.63
C ILE A 234 -4.37 -11.99 -8.90
N LEU A 235 -5.28 -12.88 -9.27
CA LEU A 235 -5.19 -13.70 -10.46
C LEU A 235 -5.20 -12.82 -11.72
N VAL A 236 -6.17 -11.90 -11.86
CA VAL A 236 -6.26 -10.98 -13.00
C VAL A 236 -5.01 -10.10 -13.09
N GLY A 237 -4.55 -9.55 -11.96
CA GLY A 237 -3.33 -8.75 -11.90
C GLY A 237 -2.09 -9.55 -12.30
N SER A 238 -1.95 -10.77 -11.80
CA SER A 238 -0.82 -11.66 -12.12
C SER A 238 -0.82 -12.05 -13.60
N VAL A 239 -1.97 -12.46 -14.14
CA VAL A 239 -2.13 -12.79 -15.55
C VAL A 239 -1.74 -11.61 -16.43
N THR A 240 -2.26 -10.41 -16.11
CA THR A 240 -1.95 -9.18 -16.85
C THR A 240 -0.46 -8.85 -16.80
N TYR A 241 0.15 -8.97 -15.62
CA TYR A 241 1.59 -8.74 -15.43
C TYR A 241 2.44 -9.73 -16.24
N TYR A 242 2.16 -11.04 -16.19
CA TYR A 242 2.98 -12.02 -16.90
C TYR A 242 2.79 -11.99 -18.41
N LEU A 243 1.59 -11.66 -18.91
CA LEU A 243 1.30 -11.60 -20.35
C LEU A 243 1.88 -10.34 -21.01
N TYR A 244 1.72 -9.18 -20.37
CA TYR A 244 2.08 -7.88 -20.95
C TYR A 244 3.15 -7.16 -20.13
N GLY A 245 2.90 -6.92 -18.84
CA GLY A 245 3.72 -6.05 -18.00
C GLY A 245 5.19 -6.49 -17.92
N LYS A 246 5.48 -7.79 -17.75
CA LYS A 246 6.84 -8.32 -17.63
C LYS A 246 7.70 -8.04 -18.87
N LYS A 247 7.10 -7.94 -20.06
CA LYS A 247 7.82 -7.68 -21.31
C LYS A 247 8.12 -6.19 -21.53
N HIS A 248 7.32 -5.29 -20.94
CA HIS A 248 7.36 -3.85 -21.19
C HIS A 248 7.77 -3.02 -19.97
N ALA A 249 7.77 -3.61 -18.77
CA ALA A 249 8.20 -2.94 -17.55
C ALA A 249 9.72 -2.71 -17.56
N SER A 250 10.13 -1.52 -17.13
CA SER A 250 11.53 -1.20 -16.92
C SER A 250 12.08 -2.04 -15.76
N VAL A 251 13.23 -2.67 -15.96
CA VAL A 251 13.90 -3.45 -14.92
C VAL A 251 14.57 -2.46 -13.97
N SER A 252 13.95 -2.19 -12.83
CA SER A 252 14.57 -1.44 -11.72
C SER A 252 14.59 -2.29 -10.45
N THR A 253 15.59 -2.03 -9.60
CA THR A 253 15.67 -2.64 -8.27
C THR A 253 14.46 -2.15 -7.47
N THR A 254 13.59 -3.08 -7.06
CA THR A 254 12.38 -2.71 -6.34
C THR A 254 12.67 -2.50 -4.85
N PRO A 255 11.95 -1.58 -4.17
CA PRO A 255 12.02 -1.44 -2.71
C PRO A 255 11.82 -2.78 -1.98
N LEU A 256 10.92 -3.63 -2.48
CA LEU A 256 10.68 -4.95 -1.91
C LEU A 256 11.89 -5.89 -2.06
N SER A 257 12.60 -5.86 -3.19
CA SER A 257 13.82 -6.66 -3.35
C SER A 257 14.93 -6.20 -2.42
N THR A 258 15.08 -4.88 -2.22
CA THR A 258 16.07 -4.31 -1.31
C THR A 258 15.74 -4.58 0.15
N PHE A 259 14.47 -4.51 0.52
CA PHE A 259 14.00 -4.91 1.85
C PHE A 259 14.26 -6.40 2.10
N LYS A 260 13.93 -7.26 1.13
CA LYS A 260 14.20 -8.70 1.21
C LYS A 260 15.70 -8.99 1.25
N SER A 261 16.53 -8.22 0.53
CA SER A 261 17.97 -8.36 0.65
C SER A 261 18.37 -7.97 2.06
N GLN A 262 18.10 -6.76 2.56
CA GLN A 262 18.42 -6.33 3.94
C GLN A 262 18.08 -7.39 5.01
N PHE A 263 16.90 -8.00 4.95
CA PHE A 263 16.50 -9.09 5.87
C PHE A 263 17.22 -10.43 5.63
N LYS A 264 17.50 -10.81 4.38
CA LYS A 264 18.33 -11.99 4.06
C LYS A 264 19.84 -11.73 4.21
N SER A 265 20.24 -10.46 4.34
CA SER A 265 21.59 -9.97 4.06
C SER A 265 22.13 -9.04 5.15
N ALA A 266 21.78 -9.28 6.42
CA ALA A 266 22.70 -8.88 7.48
C ALA A 266 24.09 -9.51 7.24
N SER A 267 24.15 -10.73 6.67
CA SER A 267 25.42 -11.41 6.34
C SER A 267 25.87 -11.28 4.86
N ARG A 268 24.97 -11.45 3.86
CA ARG A 268 25.38 -11.61 2.45
C ARG A 268 25.74 -10.31 1.71
N LEU A 269 25.12 -9.19 2.08
CA LEU A 269 25.43 -7.87 1.49
C LEU A 269 26.71 -7.33 2.12
N GLU A 270 26.88 -7.50 3.44
CA GLU A 270 28.16 -7.24 4.09
C GLU A 270 29.27 -8.09 3.50
N HIS A 271 29.04 -9.39 3.27
CA HIS A 271 30.00 -10.26 2.61
C HIS A 271 30.39 -9.75 1.20
N ASN A 272 29.41 -9.42 0.35
CA ASN A 272 29.67 -8.87 -0.98
C ASN A 272 30.33 -7.49 -0.93
N LYS A 273 29.98 -6.65 0.06
CA LYS A 273 30.59 -5.34 0.27
C LYS A 273 32.06 -5.49 0.67
N ARG A 274 32.35 -6.33 1.67
CA ARG A 274 33.71 -6.67 2.13
C ARG A 274 34.52 -7.26 0.97
N LEU A 275 33.96 -8.19 0.20
CA LEU A 275 34.61 -8.76 -0.99
C LEU A 275 34.87 -7.70 -2.09
N SER A 276 33.92 -6.80 -2.33
CA SER A 276 34.11 -5.72 -3.32
C SER A 276 35.19 -4.72 -2.89
N VAL A 277 35.29 -4.45 -1.59
CA VAL A 277 36.34 -3.58 -1.04
C VAL A 277 37.69 -4.28 -1.08
N PHE A 278 37.75 -5.58 -0.78
CA PHE A 278 38.96 -6.39 -0.95
C PHE A 278 39.49 -6.29 -2.39
N HIS A 279 38.66 -6.56 -3.39
CA HIS A 279 39.08 -6.48 -4.79
C HIS A 279 39.38 -5.04 -5.26
N ALA A 280 38.72 -4.03 -4.68
CA ALA A 280 39.03 -2.63 -4.99
C ALA A 280 40.36 -2.16 -4.38
N ALA A 281 40.75 -2.73 -3.24
CA ALA A 281 42.00 -2.43 -2.56
C ALA A 281 43.19 -3.24 -3.09
N ASP A 282 42.96 -4.42 -3.67
CA ASP A 282 43.98 -5.26 -4.31
C ASP A 282 44.50 -4.62 -5.61
N TYR A 283 45.54 -3.82 -5.47
CA TYR A 283 46.14 -3.13 -6.60
C TYR A 283 47.02 -4.10 -7.39
N GLY A 284 46.49 -4.55 -8.53
CA GLY A 284 47.16 -5.50 -9.42
C GLY A 284 46.52 -6.88 -9.49
N GLY A 285 45.40 -7.11 -8.80
CA GLY A 285 44.60 -8.33 -8.94
C GLY A 285 45.32 -9.60 -8.50
N LYS A 286 46.10 -9.50 -7.42
CA LYS A 286 46.94 -10.58 -6.91
C LYS A 286 46.18 -11.55 -6.00
N ASN A 287 44.91 -11.27 -5.71
CA ASN A 287 44.04 -11.98 -4.76
C ASN A 287 44.59 -12.01 -3.33
N HIS A 288 45.37 -11.00 -2.94
CA HIS A 288 45.83 -10.78 -1.58
C HIS A 288 46.10 -9.28 -1.36
N LEU A 289 46.03 -8.83 -0.11
CA LEU A 289 46.28 -7.45 0.28
C LEU A 289 47.60 -7.33 1.02
N THR A 290 48.44 -6.41 0.58
CA THR A 290 49.57 -5.92 1.40
C THR A 290 49.05 -5.05 2.54
N CYS A 291 49.88 -4.85 3.58
CA CYS A 291 49.52 -4.02 4.73
C CYS A 291 48.94 -2.63 4.37
N ARG A 292 49.48 -1.95 3.35
CA ARG A 292 48.93 -0.66 2.88
C ARG A 292 47.59 -0.80 2.17
N GLU A 293 47.41 -1.84 1.37
CA GLU A 293 46.15 -2.12 0.68
C GLU A 293 45.05 -2.50 1.70
N PHE A 294 45.40 -3.27 2.73
CA PHE A 294 44.54 -3.62 3.85
C PHE A 294 44.09 -2.39 4.66
N GLN A 295 45.01 -1.45 4.97
CA GLN A 295 44.67 -0.19 5.62
C GLN A 295 43.66 0.63 4.82
N ASN A 296 43.85 0.71 3.50
CA ASN A 296 42.91 1.39 2.61
C ASN A 296 41.55 0.68 2.56
N ALA A 297 41.53 -0.65 2.59
CA ALA A 297 40.31 -1.45 2.64
C ALA A 297 39.51 -1.19 3.92
N LEU A 298 40.17 -1.14 5.08
CA LEU A 298 39.52 -0.82 6.37
C LEU A 298 38.96 0.61 6.38
N SER A 299 39.71 1.58 5.87
CA SER A 299 39.25 2.97 5.75
C SER A 299 38.03 3.10 4.81
N ALA A 300 38.04 2.38 3.67
CA ALA A 300 36.91 2.34 2.74
C ALA A 300 35.65 1.67 3.33
N LEU A 301 35.82 0.76 4.29
CA LEU A 301 34.72 0.15 5.04
C LEU A 301 34.18 1.05 6.17
N GLY A 302 34.85 2.17 6.46
CA GLY A 302 34.43 3.15 7.46
C GLY A 302 35.08 2.98 8.83
N PHE A 303 36.13 2.15 8.95
CA PHE A 303 36.92 2.02 10.18
C PHE A 303 38.00 3.10 10.23
N ASN A 304 38.05 3.87 11.33
CA ASN A 304 39.00 4.96 11.53
C ASN A 304 40.14 4.56 12.47
N PHE A 305 40.87 3.50 12.11
CA PHE A 305 42.06 3.08 12.86
C PHE A 305 43.28 3.93 12.51
N THR A 306 44.16 4.13 13.47
CA THR A 306 45.50 4.68 13.22
C THR A 306 46.36 3.69 12.41
N SER A 307 47.46 4.18 11.83
CA SER A 307 48.39 3.31 11.07
C SER A 307 49.01 2.22 11.95
N ASP A 308 49.12 2.43 13.27
CA ASP A 308 49.70 1.44 14.18
C ASP A 308 48.64 0.41 14.61
N GLU A 309 47.40 0.84 14.93
CA GLU A 309 46.28 -0.05 15.26
C GLU A 309 45.94 -1.01 14.10
N SER A 310 45.84 -0.47 12.88
CA SER A 310 45.58 -1.28 11.68
C SER A 310 46.71 -2.28 11.38
N ARG A 311 47.96 -1.99 11.77
CA ARG A 311 49.09 -2.92 11.66
C ARG A 311 49.02 -4.04 12.68
N VAL A 312 48.58 -3.75 13.91
CA VAL A 312 48.36 -4.78 14.94
C VAL A 312 47.29 -5.76 14.46
N ILE A 313 46.17 -5.25 13.93
CA ILE A 313 45.10 -6.08 13.37
C ILE A 313 45.62 -6.89 12.17
N PHE A 314 46.38 -6.26 11.26
CA PHE A 314 46.99 -6.97 10.13
C PHE A 314 47.83 -8.18 10.58
N HIS A 315 48.69 -8.00 11.59
CA HIS A 315 49.52 -9.09 12.11
C HIS A 315 48.74 -10.12 12.93
N ALA A 316 47.61 -9.76 13.54
CA ALA A 316 46.76 -10.70 14.26
C ALA A 316 45.96 -11.61 13.31
N VAL A 317 45.70 -11.13 12.09
CA VAL A 317 44.86 -11.80 11.09
C VAL A 317 45.68 -12.60 10.09
N ASP A 318 46.91 -12.18 9.79
CA ASP A 318 47.93 -12.89 8.99
C ASP A 318 48.33 -14.18 9.72
N SER A 319 47.59 -15.26 9.44
CA SER A 319 47.59 -16.48 10.23
C SER A 319 48.70 -17.45 9.83
N ASP A 320 49.24 -17.29 8.62
CA ASP A 320 50.36 -18.07 8.09
C ASP A 320 51.70 -17.28 8.08
N GLU A 321 51.69 -16.06 8.61
CA GLU A 321 52.84 -15.15 8.76
C GLU A 321 53.55 -14.84 7.41
N ASN A 322 52.79 -14.86 6.31
CA ASN A 322 53.34 -14.66 4.97
C ASN A 322 53.51 -13.17 4.59
N GLY A 323 52.99 -12.25 5.42
CA GLY A 323 53.08 -10.80 5.23
C GLY A 323 52.05 -10.21 4.27
N VAL A 324 51.03 -10.96 3.87
CA VAL A 324 49.88 -10.54 3.05
C VAL A 324 48.59 -11.12 3.64
N ILE A 325 47.45 -10.54 3.28
CA ILE A 325 46.13 -10.99 3.75
C ILE A 325 45.34 -11.52 2.56
N ASP A 326 45.02 -12.80 2.57
CA ASP A 326 44.15 -13.39 1.56
C ASP A 326 42.65 -13.08 1.82
N ILE A 327 41.76 -13.57 0.97
CA ILE A 327 40.32 -13.32 1.10
C ILE A 327 39.77 -13.88 2.42
N ASP A 328 40.19 -15.09 2.80
CA ASP A 328 39.67 -15.78 3.98
C ASP A 328 40.17 -15.09 5.27
N GLU A 329 41.42 -14.68 5.29
CA GLU A 329 42.02 -13.86 6.35
C GLU A 329 41.37 -12.48 6.42
N PHE A 330 41.12 -11.83 5.29
CA PHE A 330 40.39 -10.55 5.26
C PHE A 330 39.01 -10.67 5.91
N PHE A 331 38.32 -11.79 5.75
CA PHE A 331 37.05 -12.02 6.42
C PHE A 331 37.18 -12.26 7.93
N LYS A 332 38.23 -12.95 8.40
CA LYS A 332 38.52 -13.12 9.83
C LYS A 332 38.83 -11.81 10.55
N THR A 333 39.31 -10.80 9.82
CA THR A 333 39.55 -9.44 10.37
C THR A 333 38.33 -8.90 11.14
N PHE A 334 37.12 -9.18 10.66
CA PHE A 334 35.91 -8.65 11.27
C PHE A 334 35.48 -9.43 12.52
N GLU A 335 35.91 -10.68 12.66
CA GLU A 335 35.73 -11.44 13.90
C GLU A 335 36.68 -10.92 14.98
N VAL A 336 37.94 -10.62 14.62
CA VAL A 336 38.94 -10.02 15.53
C VAL A 336 38.51 -8.63 16.01
N ILE A 337 37.95 -7.80 15.12
CA ILE A 337 37.45 -6.46 15.48
C ILE A 337 36.20 -6.52 16.37
N GLU A 338 35.40 -7.59 16.31
CA GLU A 338 34.22 -7.77 17.17
C GLU A 338 34.57 -8.31 18.57
N GLU A 339 35.74 -8.92 18.75
CA GLU A 339 36.21 -9.48 20.02
C GLU A 339 36.99 -8.47 20.90
N GLU A 340 37.47 -7.35 20.35
CA GLU A 340 38.12 -6.23 21.06
C GLU A 340 37.17 -5.10 21.47
#